data_AF-A0A642C5E8-F1
#
_entry.id   AF-A0A642C5E8-F1
#
_cell.length_a   1.000
_cell.length_b   1.000
_cell.length_c   1.000
_cell.angle_alpha   90.00
_cell.angle_beta   90.00
_cell.angle_gamma   90.00
#
_symmetry.space_group_name_H-M   'P 1'
#
loop_
_entity.id
_entity.type
_entity.pdbx_description
1 polymer ?
#
loop_
_entity_poly.entity_id
_entity_poly.type
_entity_poly.pdbx_seq_one_letter_code
_entity_poly.pdbx_strand_id
1 'polypeptide(L)'
;MNMKFKATLLGLSIAAVLPTMNMAQTPVYLDTSKPIEERVKDALSRMTLEEKVKMTHAQSKFSSPGVPRLGIPEVWATDGPHGIRPEVLWDEWDQAGWTNDSCIAYPALTCLSATWNPEMSYLYGKSIGEEARYRKKDILLGPGVNIYRTPLNGRNFEYMGEDPYLSSMMVVPYIKGVQENGVAACVKHYALNNQEFNRHTTNVHLSDRALYEIYLPAFKAAVQEGGAWAIMGAYNLYSFSEDTDSGKLYKTQHACHNKRLLQDILRKEWGFD
;
A
#
# COMPACT_ATOMS: atom_id res chain seq x y z
N MET A 1 68.91 74.45 -7.66
CA MET A 1 69.01 73.33 -8.61
C MET A 1 68.07 72.24 -8.10
N ASN A 2 66.84 72.17 -8.62
CA ASN A 2 65.75 71.34 -8.09
C ASN A 2 65.81 69.92 -8.68
N MET A 3 66.02 68.90 -7.84
CA MET A 3 65.82 67.50 -8.20
C MET A 3 64.42 67.04 -7.79
N LYS A 4 63.60 66.65 -8.76
CA LYS A 4 62.30 65.98 -8.55
C LYS A 4 62.50 64.47 -8.58
N PHE A 5 62.18 63.77 -7.49
CA PHE A 5 61.99 62.33 -7.48
C PHE A 5 60.59 62.01 -8.03
N LYS A 6 60.51 61.17 -9.08
CA LYS A 6 59.25 60.55 -9.53
C LYS A 6 59.14 59.17 -8.88
N ALA A 7 58.12 58.99 -8.03
CA ALA A 7 57.74 57.69 -7.51
C ALA A 7 56.75 57.03 -8.50
N THR A 8 57.10 55.85 -9.00
CA THR A 8 56.25 55.03 -9.87
C THR A 8 55.42 54.10 -9.00
N LEU A 9 54.09 54.31 -8.94
CA LEU A 9 53.17 53.38 -8.29
C LEU A 9 52.85 52.22 -9.27
N LEU A 10 53.27 51.01 -8.92
CA LEU A 10 52.88 49.79 -9.62
C LEU A 10 51.60 49.25 -8.97
N GLY A 11 50.45 49.42 -9.63
CA GLY A 11 49.17 48.88 -9.17
C GLY A 11 49.08 47.38 -9.43
N LEU A 12 49.17 46.56 -8.39
CA LEU A 12 48.80 45.13 -8.44
C LEU A 12 47.28 45.00 -8.31
N SER A 13 46.60 44.77 -9.42
CA SER A 13 45.20 44.34 -9.44
C SER A 13 45.12 42.84 -9.11
N ILE A 14 44.86 42.52 -7.85
CA ILE A 14 44.52 41.15 -7.42
C ILE A 14 43.04 40.92 -7.77
N ALA A 15 42.79 40.22 -8.87
CA ALA A 15 41.46 39.70 -9.17
C ALA A 15 41.16 38.56 -8.18
N ALA A 16 40.33 38.84 -7.18
CA ALA A 16 39.81 37.82 -6.28
C ALA A 16 38.83 36.92 -7.05
N VAL A 17 39.29 35.75 -7.47
CA VAL A 17 38.41 34.68 -7.96
C VAL A 17 37.69 34.11 -6.75
N LEU A 18 36.47 34.58 -6.50
CA LEU A 18 35.56 33.96 -5.53
C LEU A 18 35.20 32.56 -6.06
N PRO A 19 35.44 31.48 -5.30
CA PRO A 19 34.97 30.16 -5.70
C PRO A 19 33.44 30.19 -5.67
N THR A 20 32.82 30.01 -6.83
CA THR A 20 31.40 29.74 -6.92
C THR A 20 31.14 28.45 -6.15
N MET A 21 30.54 28.56 -4.96
CA MET A 21 30.01 27.40 -4.25
C MET A 21 28.99 26.74 -5.17
N ASN A 22 29.38 25.62 -5.77
CA ASN A 22 28.49 24.78 -6.56
C ASN A 22 27.53 24.13 -5.54
N MET A 23 26.43 24.82 -5.23
CA MET A 23 25.34 24.25 -4.44
C MET A 23 24.92 22.98 -5.16
N ALA A 24 25.19 21.82 -4.57
CA ALA A 24 24.77 20.54 -5.12
C ALA A 24 23.25 20.62 -5.35
N GLN A 25 22.83 20.54 -6.61
CA GLN A 25 21.42 20.63 -6.96
C GLN A 25 20.66 19.53 -6.22
N THR A 26 19.60 19.90 -5.50
CA THR A 26 18.73 18.95 -4.82
C THR A 26 18.27 17.88 -5.81
N PRO A 27 18.52 16.59 -5.54
CA PRO A 27 18.00 15.50 -6.35
C PRO A 27 16.48 15.61 -6.56
N VAL A 28 16.00 15.29 -7.77
CA VAL A 28 14.58 15.42 -8.13
C VAL A 28 13.68 14.66 -7.15
N TYR A 29 14.10 13.48 -6.68
CA TYR A 29 13.30 12.70 -5.73
C TYR A 29 13.04 13.41 -4.37
N LEU A 30 13.93 14.33 -3.98
CA LEU A 30 13.79 15.15 -2.76
C LEU A 30 13.02 16.46 -2.99
N ASP A 31 12.78 16.85 -4.25
CA ASP A 31 12.03 18.06 -4.61
C ASP A 31 10.52 17.79 -4.57
N THR A 32 9.86 18.20 -3.49
CA THR A 32 8.41 18.00 -3.29
C THR A 32 7.54 18.83 -4.23
N SER A 33 8.11 19.76 -5.01
CA SER A 33 7.38 20.51 -6.04
C SER A 33 7.19 19.72 -7.33
N LYS A 34 7.92 18.61 -7.51
CA LYS A 34 7.86 17.76 -8.71
C LYS A 34 6.74 16.70 -8.61
N PRO A 35 6.16 16.29 -9.75
CA PRO A 35 5.20 15.18 -9.79
C PRO A 35 5.76 13.92 -9.13
N ILE A 36 4.92 13.19 -8.39
CA ILE A 36 5.35 12.00 -7.64
C ILE A 36 6.04 10.97 -8.54
N GLU A 37 5.52 10.75 -9.75
CA GLU A 37 6.10 9.81 -10.72
C GLU A 37 7.51 10.18 -11.18
N GLU A 38 7.80 11.48 -11.34
CA GLU A 38 9.15 11.93 -11.66
C GLU A 38 10.11 11.68 -10.50
N ARG A 39 9.64 11.92 -9.27
CA ARG A 39 10.41 11.69 -8.05
C ARG A 39 10.70 10.21 -7.84
N VAL A 40 9.71 9.34 -8.04
CA VAL A 40 9.86 7.88 -7.95
C VAL A 40 10.83 7.37 -9.01
N LYS A 41 10.71 7.81 -10.27
CA LYS A 41 11.64 7.42 -11.35
C LYS A 41 13.08 7.84 -11.06
N ASP A 42 13.30 9.07 -10.56
CA ASP A 42 14.63 9.53 -10.15
C ASP A 42 15.18 8.69 -8.99
N ALA A 43 14.39 8.40 -7.95
CA ALA A 43 14.80 7.53 -6.84
C ALA A 43 15.18 6.13 -7.32
N LEU A 44 14.34 5.50 -8.15
CA LEU A 44 14.59 4.16 -8.72
C LEU A 44 15.85 4.13 -9.60
N SER A 45 16.15 5.22 -10.32
CA SER A 45 17.38 5.32 -11.14
C SER A 45 18.65 5.37 -10.28
N ARG A 46 18.54 5.83 -9.03
CA ARG A 46 19.65 5.98 -8.07
C ARG A 46 19.86 4.75 -7.19
N MET A 47 18.93 3.81 -7.19
CA MET A 47 19.03 2.55 -6.45
C MET A 47 19.90 1.54 -7.19
N THR A 48 20.72 0.81 -6.45
CA THR A 48 21.38 -0.40 -6.95
C THR A 48 20.35 -1.51 -7.17
N LEU A 49 20.73 -2.56 -7.91
CA LEU A 49 19.88 -3.74 -8.06
C LEU A 49 19.59 -4.40 -6.70
N GLU A 50 20.59 -4.48 -5.82
CA GLU A 50 20.44 -5.05 -4.49
C GLU A 50 19.43 -4.26 -3.63
N GLU A 51 19.50 -2.93 -3.67
CA GLU A 51 18.54 -2.06 -2.99
C GLU A 51 17.12 -2.28 -3.52
N LYS A 52 16.95 -2.39 -4.85
CA LYS A 52 15.65 -2.68 -5.47
C LYS A 52 15.10 -4.04 -5.03
N VAL A 53 15.94 -5.08 -5.04
CA VAL A 53 15.52 -6.44 -4.63
C VAL A 53 15.10 -6.45 -3.16
N LYS A 54 15.86 -5.80 -2.28
CA LYS A 54 15.54 -5.70 -0.84
C LYS A 54 14.16 -5.10 -0.60
N MET A 55 13.78 -4.05 -1.33
CA MET A 55 12.46 -3.42 -1.19
C MET A 55 11.27 -4.29 -1.67
N THR A 56 11.52 -5.44 -2.31
CA THR A 56 10.45 -6.32 -2.84
C THR A 56 10.12 -7.51 -1.94
N HIS A 57 10.76 -7.64 -0.78
CA HIS A 57 10.45 -8.67 0.19
C HIS A 57 10.51 -8.12 1.62
N ALA A 58 9.85 -8.83 2.55
CA ALA A 58 9.90 -8.47 3.95
C ALA A 58 11.30 -8.74 4.55
N GLN A 59 11.66 -7.97 5.58
CA GLN A 59 12.85 -8.19 6.44
C GLN A 59 12.49 -8.59 7.87
N SER A 60 11.20 -8.52 8.21
CA SER A 60 10.60 -8.96 9.47
C SER A 60 9.17 -9.42 9.19
N LYS A 61 8.39 -9.80 10.20
CA LYS A 61 6.96 -10.09 10.03
C LYS A 61 6.14 -8.95 9.46
N PHE A 62 6.54 -7.71 9.74
CA PHE A 62 5.74 -6.52 9.47
C PHE A 62 6.51 -5.37 8.83
N SER A 63 7.76 -5.58 8.40
CA SER A 63 8.53 -4.53 7.74
C SER A 63 9.26 -5.00 6.51
N SER A 64 9.48 -4.06 5.60
CA SER A 64 10.36 -4.22 4.44
C SER A 64 11.49 -3.19 4.49
N PRO A 65 12.67 -3.52 3.94
CA PRO A 65 13.81 -2.61 3.90
C PRO A 65 13.48 -1.30 3.18
N GLY A 66 14.04 -0.20 3.68
CA GLY A 66 14.17 1.05 2.94
C GLY A 66 15.47 1.12 2.13
N VAL A 67 15.87 2.34 1.77
CA VAL A 67 17.20 2.63 1.20
C VAL A 67 17.85 3.75 2.00
N PRO A 68 18.53 3.44 3.12
CA PRO A 68 19.09 4.44 4.04
C PRO A 68 20.05 5.44 3.38
N ARG A 69 20.86 4.98 2.41
CA ARG A 69 21.76 5.83 1.62
C ARG A 69 21.04 6.94 0.86
N LEU A 70 19.79 6.69 0.44
CA LEU A 70 18.93 7.66 -0.25
C LEU A 70 17.97 8.39 0.72
N GLY A 71 17.99 8.06 2.02
CA GLY A 71 17.05 8.60 3.00
C GLY A 71 15.63 8.03 2.90
N ILE A 72 15.45 6.88 2.24
CA ILE A 72 14.15 6.19 2.15
C ILE A 72 14.03 5.28 3.38
N PRO A 73 13.05 5.51 4.27
CA PRO A 73 12.89 4.72 5.49
C PRO A 73 12.37 3.31 5.19
N GLU A 74 12.47 2.44 6.18
CA GLU A 74 11.75 1.15 6.17
C GLU A 74 10.25 1.39 6.11
N VAL A 75 9.52 0.44 5.52
CA VAL A 75 8.06 0.47 5.45
C VAL A 75 7.51 -0.54 6.44
N TRP A 76 6.66 -0.08 7.35
CA TRP A 76 6.04 -0.87 8.40
C TRP A 76 4.56 -1.10 8.12
N ALA A 77 4.17 -2.35 8.05
CA ALA A 77 2.78 -2.79 8.02
C ALA A 77 2.28 -3.14 9.43
N THR A 78 0.98 -3.25 9.59
CA THR A 78 0.38 -3.85 10.78
C THR A 78 -0.91 -4.56 10.41
N ASP A 79 -1.21 -5.65 11.12
CA ASP A 79 -2.52 -6.27 10.94
C ASP A 79 -3.65 -5.37 11.43
N GLY A 80 -4.77 -5.64 10.79
CA GLY A 80 -6.11 -5.36 11.25
C GLY A 80 -7.03 -6.46 10.71
N PRO A 81 -8.32 -6.20 10.44
CA PRO A 81 -8.85 -4.88 10.06
C PRO A 81 -9.63 -4.14 11.15
N HIS A 82 -9.80 -4.72 12.34
CA HIS A 82 -10.62 -4.17 13.43
C HIS A 82 -9.79 -3.82 14.68
N GLY A 83 -8.63 -3.21 14.45
CA GLY A 83 -7.69 -2.75 15.47
C GLY A 83 -6.27 -2.82 14.97
N ILE A 84 -5.37 -2.11 15.65
CA ILE A 84 -3.93 -2.22 15.40
C ILE A 84 -3.37 -3.25 16.35
N ARG A 85 -2.85 -4.36 15.83
CA ARG A 85 -2.28 -5.40 16.70
C ARG A 85 -1.11 -4.83 17.53
N PRO A 86 -0.92 -5.27 18.78
CA PRO A 86 0.32 -5.06 19.52
C PRO A 86 1.56 -5.47 18.70
N GLU A 87 2.69 -4.89 19.05
CA GLU A 87 3.99 -5.22 18.48
C GLU A 87 4.29 -6.70 18.69
N VAL A 88 4.91 -7.29 17.68
CA VAL A 88 5.33 -8.69 17.67
C VAL A 88 6.85 -8.75 17.64
N LEU A 89 7.39 -9.90 18.03
CA LEU A 89 8.80 -10.20 17.84
C LEU A 89 9.16 -10.16 16.35
N TRP A 90 10.42 -9.82 16.06
CA TRP A 90 10.90 -9.49 14.71
C TRP A 90 10.55 -10.57 13.65
N ASP A 91 10.84 -11.83 13.96
CA ASP A 91 10.62 -12.97 13.05
C ASP A 91 9.59 -13.98 13.55
N GLU A 92 8.79 -13.62 14.56
CA GLU A 92 7.83 -14.52 15.22
C GLU A 92 6.45 -13.90 15.31
N TRP A 93 5.43 -14.74 15.50
CA TRP A 93 4.04 -14.29 15.63
C TRP A 93 3.67 -13.89 17.06
N ASP A 94 4.55 -14.16 18.02
CA ASP A 94 4.32 -13.86 19.42
C ASP A 94 4.46 -12.35 19.69
N GLN A 95 3.67 -11.87 20.65
CA GLN A 95 3.71 -10.47 21.07
C GLN A 95 5.06 -10.14 21.68
N ALA A 96 5.54 -8.92 21.46
CA ALA A 96 6.80 -8.43 22.00
C ALA A 96 6.79 -8.26 23.53
N GLY A 97 5.64 -8.42 24.19
CA GLY A 97 5.51 -8.40 25.64
C GLY A 97 5.69 -7.02 26.28
N TRP A 98 5.49 -5.95 25.52
CA TRP A 98 5.66 -4.57 25.99
C TRP A 98 4.53 -4.18 26.96
N THR A 99 4.89 -3.54 28.08
CA THR A 99 3.93 -3.13 29.12
C THR A 99 3.19 -1.84 28.81
N ASN A 100 3.60 -1.13 27.76
CA ASN A 100 3.03 0.15 27.30
C ASN A 100 2.40 0.06 25.91
N ASP A 101 2.02 -1.14 25.48
CA ASP A 101 1.59 -1.43 24.11
C ASP A 101 0.11 -1.81 24.00
N SER A 102 -0.74 -0.97 24.59
CA SER A 102 -2.20 -1.15 24.52
C SER A 102 -2.74 -0.69 23.17
N CYS A 103 -3.75 -1.42 22.66
CA CYS A 103 -4.40 -1.13 21.39
C CYS A 103 -5.92 -1.11 21.52
N ILE A 104 -6.59 -0.41 20.61
CA ILE A 104 -8.06 -0.42 20.53
C ILE A 104 -8.50 -1.64 19.71
N ALA A 105 -9.34 -2.48 20.32
CA ALA A 105 -10.10 -3.50 19.62
C ALA A 105 -11.45 -2.90 19.20
N TYR A 106 -11.63 -2.69 17.90
CA TYR A 106 -12.86 -2.16 17.33
C TYR A 106 -13.86 -3.30 17.10
N PRO A 107 -15.17 -3.00 16.96
CA PRO A 107 -16.11 -3.97 16.45
C PRO A 107 -15.66 -4.55 15.11
N ALA A 108 -15.91 -5.84 14.92
CA ALA A 108 -15.68 -6.54 13.66
C ALA A 108 -16.33 -5.81 12.48
N LEU A 109 -15.79 -5.93 11.26
CA LEU A 109 -16.29 -5.17 10.11
C LEU A 109 -17.74 -5.55 9.72
N THR A 110 -18.21 -6.76 10.07
CA THR A 110 -19.63 -7.11 9.98
C THR A 110 -20.49 -6.18 10.82
N CYS A 111 -20.05 -5.86 12.05
CA CYS A 111 -20.77 -4.96 12.94
C CYS A 111 -20.77 -3.52 12.40
N LEU A 112 -19.64 -3.08 11.84
CA LEU A 112 -19.56 -1.78 11.17
C LEU A 112 -20.55 -1.72 9.99
N SER A 113 -20.58 -2.75 9.14
CA SER A 113 -21.44 -2.78 7.97
C SER A 113 -22.92 -2.89 8.34
N ALA A 114 -23.24 -3.56 9.44
CA ALA A 114 -24.60 -3.63 9.99
C ALA A 114 -25.13 -2.26 10.47
N THR A 115 -24.30 -1.22 10.56
CA THR A 115 -24.77 0.15 10.82
C THR A 115 -25.42 0.80 9.61
N TRP A 116 -25.13 0.33 8.38
CA TRP A 116 -25.54 0.97 7.11
C TRP A 116 -25.20 2.47 7.06
N ASN A 117 -24.12 2.87 7.74
CA ASN A 117 -23.77 4.27 7.97
C ASN A 117 -22.37 4.58 7.39
N PRO A 118 -22.30 5.14 6.18
CA PRO A 118 -21.03 5.53 5.55
C PRO A 118 -20.20 6.52 6.38
N GLU A 119 -20.84 7.45 7.09
CA GLU A 119 -20.16 8.41 7.97
C GLU A 119 -19.47 7.71 9.15
N MET A 120 -20.12 6.69 9.72
CA MET A 120 -19.53 5.83 10.75
C MET A 120 -18.38 5.01 10.19
N SER A 121 -18.46 4.56 8.93
CA SER A 121 -17.35 3.88 8.27
C SER A 121 -16.13 4.78 8.08
N TYR A 122 -16.35 6.04 7.70
CA TYR A 122 -15.28 7.05 7.62
C TYR A 122 -14.66 7.30 8.99
N LEU A 123 -15.47 7.52 10.03
CA LEU A 123 -14.97 7.76 11.39
C LEU A 123 -14.20 6.54 11.93
N TYR A 124 -14.65 5.32 11.64
CA TYR A 124 -13.91 4.10 11.96
C TYR A 124 -12.53 4.10 11.29
N GLY A 125 -12.50 4.32 9.96
CA GLY A 125 -11.26 4.40 9.19
C GLY A 125 -10.30 5.48 9.70
N LYS A 126 -10.84 6.66 10.05
CA LYS A 126 -10.07 7.76 10.63
C LYS A 126 -9.45 7.37 11.97
N SER A 127 -10.24 6.84 12.90
CA SER A 127 -9.78 6.43 14.23
C SER A 127 -8.67 5.37 14.17
N ILE A 128 -8.87 4.32 13.37
CA ILE A 128 -7.85 3.26 13.23
C ILE A 128 -6.60 3.76 12.50
N GLY A 129 -6.74 4.69 11.55
CA GLY A 129 -5.63 5.35 10.86
C GLY A 129 -4.81 6.24 11.80
N GLU A 130 -5.45 6.99 12.69
CA GLU A 130 -4.79 7.80 13.74
C GLU A 130 -3.94 6.91 14.66
N GLU A 131 -4.48 5.76 15.10
CA GLU A 131 -3.76 4.80 15.94
C GLU A 131 -2.59 4.15 15.18
N ALA A 132 -2.78 3.74 13.92
CA ALA A 132 -1.71 3.21 13.08
C ALA A 132 -0.56 4.23 12.93
N ARG A 133 -0.91 5.50 12.68
CA ARG A 133 0.07 6.58 12.51
C ARG A 133 0.82 6.87 13.82
N TYR A 134 0.11 6.93 14.95
CA TYR A 134 0.72 7.10 16.27
C TYR A 134 1.74 5.98 16.55
N ARG A 135 1.41 4.76 16.14
CA ARG A 135 2.28 3.57 16.26
C ARG A 135 3.32 3.44 15.14
N LYS A 136 3.50 4.48 14.33
CA LYS A 136 4.49 4.55 13.23
C LYS A 136 4.35 3.42 12.21
N LYS A 137 3.11 3.09 11.84
CA LYS A 137 2.80 2.14 10.77
C LYS A 137 2.48 2.91 9.50
N ASP A 138 3.02 2.45 8.39
CA ASP A 138 2.83 3.01 7.05
C ASP A 138 1.69 2.33 6.30
N ILE A 139 1.42 1.05 6.58
CA ILE A 139 0.40 0.25 5.89
C ILE A 139 -0.50 -0.47 6.91
N LEU A 140 -1.80 -0.22 6.84
CA LEU A 140 -2.80 -1.02 7.54
C LEU A 140 -3.24 -2.17 6.64
N LEU A 141 -3.04 -3.42 7.09
CA LEU A 141 -3.49 -4.63 6.37
C LEU A 141 -5.01 -4.82 6.52
N GLY A 142 -5.77 -3.90 5.96
CA GLY A 142 -7.23 -3.85 5.94
C GLY A 142 -7.73 -2.66 5.11
N PRO A 143 -9.05 -2.58 4.83
CA PRO A 143 -10.10 -3.47 5.32
C PRO A 143 -10.18 -4.79 4.56
N GLY A 144 -10.86 -5.77 5.16
CA GLY A 144 -11.23 -7.00 4.49
C GLY A 144 -12.60 -6.87 3.82
N VAL A 145 -12.74 -7.32 2.56
CA VAL A 145 -13.99 -7.16 1.78
C VAL A 145 -14.43 -8.42 1.01
N ASN A 146 -13.94 -9.61 1.39
CA ASN A 146 -14.40 -10.84 0.76
C ASN A 146 -15.87 -11.16 1.14
N ILE A 147 -16.67 -11.60 0.17
CA ILE A 147 -18.09 -11.91 0.32
C ILE A 147 -18.37 -13.11 1.24
N TYR A 148 -19.43 -13.03 2.06
CA TYR A 148 -19.96 -14.19 2.79
C TYR A 148 -20.75 -15.12 1.88
N ARG A 149 -20.03 -15.88 1.04
CA ARG A 149 -20.68 -16.89 0.17
C ARG A 149 -21.36 -18.00 0.97
N THR A 150 -20.82 -18.30 2.15
CA THR A 150 -21.33 -19.30 3.07
C THR A 150 -21.18 -18.77 4.50
N PRO A 151 -22.13 -19.02 5.41
CA PRO A 151 -22.00 -18.61 6.81
C PRO A 151 -20.89 -19.37 7.56
N LEU A 152 -20.35 -20.45 6.98
CA LEU A 152 -19.38 -21.34 7.63
C LEU A 152 -17.92 -20.91 7.47
N ASN A 153 -17.65 -19.84 6.71
CA ASN A 153 -16.28 -19.38 6.51
C ASN A 153 -15.74 -18.73 7.80
N GLY A 154 -14.61 -19.26 8.29
CA GLY A 154 -14.02 -18.88 9.58
C GLY A 154 -13.59 -17.41 9.70
N ARG A 155 -13.47 -16.70 8.57
CA ARG A 155 -13.10 -15.27 8.54
C ARG A 155 -14.24 -14.34 8.16
N ASN A 156 -15.49 -14.80 8.14
CA ASN A 156 -16.61 -13.91 7.80
C ASN A 156 -16.65 -12.69 8.72
N PHE A 157 -16.44 -12.83 10.03
CA PHE A 157 -16.43 -11.66 10.93
C PHE A 157 -15.47 -10.53 10.49
N GLU A 158 -14.42 -10.85 9.74
CA GLU A 158 -13.41 -9.90 9.29
C GLU A 158 -13.86 -9.02 8.13
N TYR A 159 -14.87 -9.42 7.34
CA TYR A 159 -15.28 -8.69 6.14
C TYR A 159 -16.55 -7.85 6.35
N MET A 160 -17.15 -7.34 5.27
CA MET A 160 -18.25 -6.36 5.32
C MET A 160 -19.64 -6.95 5.05
N GLY A 161 -19.76 -8.23 4.69
CA GLY A 161 -21.07 -8.86 4.47
C GLY A 161 -21.14 -9.84 3.31
N GLU A 162 -22.35 -10.30 3.04
CA GLU A 162 -22.71 -11.06 1.83
C GLU A 162 -23.05 -10.17 0.64
N ASP A 163 -23.43 -8.91 0.88
CA ASP A 163 -23.92 -8.01 -0.16
C ASP A 163 -22.78 -7.17 -0.76
N PRO A 164 -22.53 -7.28 -2.08
CA PRO A 164 -21.47 -6.52 -2.75
C PRO A 164 -21.74 -5.01 -2.76
N TYR A 165 -23.00 -4.59 -2.79
CA TYR A 165 -23.35 -3.16 -2.83
C TYR A 165 -23.05 -2.48 -1.50
N LEU A 166 -23.55 -3.03 -0.38
CA LEU A 166 -23.26 -2.56 0.97
C LEU A 166 -21.76 -2.53 1.23
N SER A 167 -21.04 -3.61 0.89
CA SER A 167 -19.59 -3.66 1.05
C SER A 167 -18.89 -2.55 0.27
N SER A 168 -19.34 -2.24 -0.94
CA SER A 168 -18.80 -1.15 -1.77
C SER A 168 -19.09 0.23 -1.16
N MET A 169 -20.30 0.45 -0.65
CA MET A 169 -20.69 1.70 0.00
C MET A 169 -19.91 1.96 1.30
N MET A 170 -19.59 0.90 2.05
CA MET A 170 -18.90 1.01 3.33
C MET A 170 -17.38 1.08 3.18
N VAL A 171 -16.78 0.44 2.17
CA VAL A 171 -15.32 0.38 2.03
C VAL A 171 -14.70 1.72 1.62
N VAL A 172 -15.37 2.48 0.74
CA VAL A 172 -14.88 3.76 0.24
C VAL A 172 -14.59 4.78 1.35
N PRO A 173 -15.56 5.11 2.24
CA PRO A 173 -15.31 6.01 3.36
C PRO A 173 -14.26 5.48 4.35
N TYR A 174 -14.22 4.16 4.61
CA TYR A 174 -13.19 3.55 5.46
C TYR A 174 -11.78 3.86 4.94
N ILE A 175 -11.54 3.59 3.64
CA ILE A 175 -10.23 3.79 3.00
C ILE A 175 -9.82 5.27 3.08
N LYS A 176 -10.75 6.18 2.78
CA LYS A 176 -10.50 7.62 2.86
C LYS A 176 -10.10 8.05 4.27
N GLY A 177 -10.81 7.56 5.29
CA GLY A 177 -10.49 7.84 6.69
C GLY A 177 -9.10 7.33 7.09
N VAL A 178 -8.72 6.11 6.70
CA VAL A 178 -7.38 5.57 6.98
C VAL A 178 -6.30 6.41 6.31
N GLN A 179 -6.47 6.70 5.01
CA GLN A 179 -5.45 7.36 4.20
C GLN A 179 -5.28 8.85 4.48
N GLU A 180 -6.31 9.53 5.00
CA GLU A 180 -6.21 10.92 5.48
C GLU A 180 -5.13 11.10 6.57
N ASN A 181 -4.82 10.02 7.30
CA ASN A 181 -3.78 9.99 8.33
C ASN A 181 -2.37 9.71 7.79
N GLY A 182 -2.20 9.59 6.47
CA GLY A 182 -0.93 9.22 5.85
C GLY A 182 -0.54 7.76 6.11
N VAL A 183 -1.53 6.87 6.19
CA VAL A 183 -1.38 5.41 6.32
C VAL A 183 -2.06 4.75 5.13
N ALA A 184 -1.37 3.87 4.41
CA ALA A 184 -1.96 3.14 3.29
C ALA A 184 -3.01 2.14 3.78
N ALA A 185 -4.22 2.20 3.22
CA ALA A 185 -5.16 1.10 3.34
C ALA A 185 -4.75 -0.02 2.37
N CYS A 186 -4.66 -1.25 2.87
CA CYS A 186 -4.33 -2.44 2.09
C CYS A 186 -5.53 -3.39 2.03
N VAL A 187 -6.34 -3.21 0.99
CA VAL A 187 -7.63 -3.90 0.83
C VAL A 187 -7.40 -5.38 0.54
N LYS A 188 -8.11 -6.27 1.26
CA LYS A 188 -7.81 -7.71 1.25
C LYS A 188 -9.04 -8.62 1.24
N HIS A 189 -8.95 -9.87 0.80
CA HIS A 189 -7.85 -10.50 0.06
C HIS A 189 -8.27 -10.60 -1.41
N TYR A 190 -7.50 -10.01 -2.30
CA TYR A 190 -7.79 -9.91 -3.72
C TYR A 190 -7.31 -11.17 -4.47
N ALA A 191 -8.19 -12.04 -4.94
CA ALA A 191 -9.64 -12.09 -4.73
C ALA A 191 -10.08 -13.52 -4.38
N LEU A 192 -11.35 -13.70 -4.05
CA LEU A 192 -12.00 -15.01 -3.94
C LEU A 192 -11.59 -15.87 -2.72
N ASN A 193 -11.00 -15.28 -1.67
CA ASN A 193 -10.67 -15.98 -0.43
C ASN A 193 -11.91 -16.11 0.49
N ASN A 194 -12.88 -16.94 0.10
CA ASN A 194 -14.16 -17.10 0.80
C ASN A 194 -14.27 -18.42 1.59
N GLN A 195 -13.16 -19.10 1.85
CA GLN A 195 -13.08 -20.29 2.69
C GLN A 195 -11.70 -20.45 3.32
N GLU A 196 -11.64 -20.98 4.54
CA GLU A 196 -10.38 -21.15 5.28
C GLU A 196 -9.75 -22.52 5.10
N PHE A 197 -10.58 -23.57 5.01
CA PHE A 197 -10.08 -24.93 4.84
C PHE A 197 -9.30 -25.04 3.51
N ASN A 198 -8.01 -25.41 3.61
CA ASN A 198 -7.10 -25.49 2.48
C ASN A 198 -7.03 -24.21 1.63
N ARG A 199 -7.11 -23.02 2.25
CA ARG A 199 -7.07 -21.73 1.53
C ARG A 199 -5.88 -21.51 0.61
N HIS A 200 -4.75 -22.21 0.83
CA HIS A 200 -3.57 -22.15 -0.03
C HIS A 200 -3.68 -22.97 -1.32
N THR A 201 -4.57 -23.97 -1.37
CA THR A 201 -4.67 -24.92 -2.50
C THR A 201 -6.07 -25.04 -3.08
N THR A 202 -7.05 -24.35 -2.47
CA THR A 202 -8.41 -24.24 -2.99
C THR A 202 -8.38 -23.61 -4.37
N ASN A 203 -8.97 -24.27 -5.37
CA ASN A 203 -9.16 -23.72 -6.70
C ASN A 203 -10.59 -23.23 -6.89
N VAL A 204 -10.74 -21.93 -7.12
CA VAL A 204 -12.05 -21.30 -7.31
C VAL A 204 -12.42 -21.33 -8.80
N HIS A 205 -13.62 -21.83 -9.07
CA HIS A 205 -14.24 -21.86 -10.40
C HIS A 205 -15.55 -21.06 -10.35
N LEU A 206 -15.66 -20.03 -11.19
CA LEU A 206 -16.84 -19.20 -11.30
C LEU A 206 -16.93 -18.58 -12.70
N SER A 207 -18.14 -18.14 -13.07
CA SER A 207 -18.34 -17.37 -14.29
C SER A 207 -17.82 -15.94 -14.13
N ASP A 208 -17.50 -15.28 -15.25
CA ASP A 208 -17.20 -13.85 -15.24
C ASP A 208 -18.35 -13.06 -14.62
N ARG A 209 -19.60 -13.44 -14.91
CA ARG A 209 -20.76 -12.79 -14.30
C ARG A 209 -20.68 -12.78 -12.76
N ALA A 210 -20.45 -13.93 -12.14
CA ALA A 210 -20.33 -14.00 -10.68
C ALA A 210 -19.10 -13.23 -10.19
N LEU A 211 -17.98 -13.28 -10.93
CA LEU A 211 -16.76 -12.54 -10.58
C LEU A 211 -17.03 -11.04 -10.51
N TYR A 212 -17.61 -10.47 -11.56
CA TYR A 212 -17.86 -9.03 -11.68
C TYR A 212 -19.05 -8.53 -10.86
N GLU A 213 -20.10 -9.33 -10.71
CA GLU A 213 -21.31 -8.90 -9.99
C GLU A 213 -21.24 -9.14 -8.49
N ILE A 214 -20.45 -10.13 -8.02
CA ILE A 214 -20.45 -10.53 -6.60
C ILE A 214 -19.09 -10.28 -5.93
N TYR A 215 -17.98 -10.78 -6.48
CA TYR A 215 -16.72 -10.84 -5.73
C TYR A 215 -15.81 -9.62 -5.90
N LEU A 216 -15.90 -8.94 -7.03
CA LEU A 216 -15.09 -7.78 -7.36
C LEU A 216 -15.67 -6.40 -6.99
N PRO A 217 -16.99 -6.17 -6.85
CA PRO A 217 -17.52 -4.81 -6.66
C PRO A 217 -16.86 -4.00 -5.54
N ALA A 218 -16.68 -4.58 -4.35
CA ALA A 218 -16.07 -3.87 -3.23
C ALA A 218 -14.59 -3.53 -3.49
N PHE A 219 -13.82 -4.42 -4.14
CA PHE A 219 -12.45 -4.12 -4.55
C PHE A 219 -12.41 -3.05 -5.64
N LYS A 220 -13.35 -3.07 -6.60
CA LYS A 220 -13.46 -2.06 -7.65
C LYS A 220 -13.74 -0.68 -7.05
N ALA A 221 -14.72 -0.58 -6.15
CA ALA A 221 -15.04 0.65 -5.43
C ALA A 221 -13.84 1.13 -4.60
N ALA A 222 -13.17 0.21 -3.90
CA ALA A 222 -11.97 0.53 -3.13
C ALA A 222 -10.84 1.16 -3.98
N VAL A 223 -10.64 0.67 -5.20
CA VAL A 223 -9.67 1.23 -6.16
C VAL A 223 -10.16 2.55 -6.75
N GLN A 224 -11.31 2.53 -7.43
CA GLN A 224 -11.73 3.63 -8.29
C GLN A 224 -12.32 4.82 -7.52
N GLU A 225 -12.94 4.57 -6.37
CA GLU A 225 -13.62 5.60 -5.58
C GLU A 225 -12.94 5.85 -4.23
N GLY A 226 -12.40 4.80 -3.62
CA GLY A 226 -11.63 4.86 -2.37
C GLY A 226 -10.21 5.36 -2.57
N GLY A 227 -9.61 5.10 -3.74
CA GLY A 227 -8.21 5.44 -4.01
C GLY A 227 -7.24 4.66 -3.13
N ALA A 228 -7.51 3.38 -2.87
CA ALA A 228 -6.64 2.53 -2.06
C ALA A 228 -5.18 2.58 -2.53
N TRP A 229 -4.23 2.70 -1.60
CA TRP A 229 -2.80 2.73 -1.91
C TRP A 229 -2.17 1.35 -1.98
N ALA A 230 -2.83 0.32 -1.43
CA ALA A 230 -2.33 -1.05 -1.45
C ALA A 230 -3.47 -2.08 -1.57
N ILE A 231 -3.13 -3.25 -2.09
CA ILE A 231 -4.00 -4.42 -2.17
C ILE A 231 -3.21 -5.67 -1.78
N MET A 232 -3.81 -6.52 -0.97
CA MET A 232 -3.23 -7.81 -0.59
C MET A 232 -3.81 -8.94 -1.44
N GLY A 233 -2.94 -9.67 -2.13
CA GLY A 233 -3.32 -10.86 -2.88
C GLY A 233 -3.88 -11.98 -1.99
N ALA A 234 -4.82 -12.76 -2.52
CA ALA A 234 -5.37 -13.93 -1.86
C ALA A 234 -4.47 -15.17 -2.01
N TYR A 235 -4.64 -16.13 -1.09
CA TYR A 235 -3.87 -17.38 -1.08
C TYR A 235 -4.34 -18.39 -2.15
N ASN A 236 -5.64 -18.44 -2.42
CA ASN A 236 -6.27 -19.47 -3.24
C ASN A 236 -5.84 -19.42 -4.70
N LEU A 237 -6.08 -20.53 -5.40
CA LEU A 237 -6.02 -20.62 -6.85
C LEU A 237 -7.32 -20.08 -7.47
N TYR A 238 -7.21 -19.53 -8.67
CA TYR A 238 -8.34 -19.14 -9.51
C TYR A 238 -8.12 -19.64 -10.93
N SER A 239 -9.13 -20.35 -11.44
CA SER A 239 -9.16 -20.83 -12.83
C SER A 239 -9.96 -19.87 -13.72
N PHE A 240 -9.34 -19.39 -14.79
CA PHE A 240 -9.94 -18.46 -15.74
C PHE A 240 -9.72 -18.91 -17.18
N SER A 241 -10.64 -18.53 -18.07
CA SER A 241 -10.45 -18.74 -19.52
C SER A 241 -9.73 -17.55 -20.13
N GLU A 242 -8.71 -17.81 -20.93
CA GLU A 242 -8.18 -16.85 -21.91
C GLU A 242 -8.70 -17.25 -23.29
N ASP A 243 -9.21 -16.28 -24.04
CA ASP A 243 -9.44 -16.46 -25.48
C ASP A 243 -8.06 -16.44 -26.17
N THR A 244 -7.72 -17.54 -26.84
CA THR A 244 -6.52 -17.66 -27.68
C THR A 244 -6.93 -17.83 -29.13
N ASP A 245 -6.01 -17.60 -30.08
CA ASP A 245 -6.25 -17.78 -31.52
C ASP A 245 -6.70 -19.23 -31.88
N SER A 246 -6.51 -20.18 -30.97
CA SER A 246 -6.85 -21.61 -31.08
C SER A 246 -8.11 -22.03 -30.30
N GLY A 247 -8.81 -21.13 -29.61
CA GLY A 247 -10.00 -21.42 -28.78
C GLY A 247 -9.87 -20.93 -27.33
N LYS A 248 -10.74 -21.41 -26.42
CA LYS A 248 -10.65 -21.07 -24.98
C LYS A 248 -9.69 -22.00 -24.25
N LEU A 249 -8.65 -21.45 -23.64
CA LEU A 249 -7.76 -22.18 -22.73
C LEU A 249 -8.08 -21.81 -21.29
N TYR A 250 -8.25 -22.81 -20.43
CA TYR A 250 -8.35 -22.59 -18.99
C TYR A 250 -6.96 -22.59 -18.36
N LYS A 251 -6.63 -21.51 -17.66
CA LYS A 251 -5.42 -21.37 -16.86
C LYS A 251 -5.77 -21.32 -15.38
N THR A 252 -4.96 -22.00 -14.58
CA THR A 252 -5.06 -22.01 -13.11
C THR A 252 -3.81 -21.38 -12.54
N GLN A 253 -3.99 -20.35 -11.70
CA GLN A 253 -2.90 -19.59 -11.08
C GLN A 253 -3.30 -19.19 -9.66
N HIS A 254 -2.33 -19.04 -8.74
CA HIS A 254 -2.58 -18.43 -7.44
C HIS A 254 -3.01 -16.98 -7.63
N ALA A 255 -3.97 -16.51 -6.83
CA ALA A 255 -4.48 -15.15 -6.97
C ALA A 255 -3.37 -14.09 -6.88
N CYS A 256 -2.34 -14.32 -6.05
CA CYS A 256 -1.16 -13.45 -5.90
C CYS A 256 -0.21 -13.39 -7.12
N HIS A 257 -0.42 -14.21 -8.15
CA HIS A 257 0.27 -14.09 -9.43
C HIS A 257 -0.66 -14.31 -10.64
N ASN A 258 -1.98 -14.17 -10.44
CA ASN A 258 -2.97 -14.45 -11.46
C ASN A 258 -3.04 -13.28 -12.45
N LYS A 259 -2.72 -13.53 -13.72
CA LYS A 259 -2.66 -12.47 -14.75
C LYS A 259 -4.02 -11.77 -14.94
N ARG A 260 -5.12 -12.54 -14.97
CA ARG A 260 -6.47 -11.99 -15.15
C ARG A 260 -6.83 -11.04 -14.02
N LEU A 261 -6.54 -11.42 -12.77
CA LEU A 261 -6.81 -10.57 -11.61
C LEU A 261 -5.86 -9.37 -11.56
N LEU A 262 -4.55 -9.59 -11.54
CA LEU A 262 -3.57 -8.55 -11.20
C LEU A 262 -3.21 -7.61 -12.35
N GLN A 263 -3.27 -8.08 -13.59
CA GLN A 263 -2.87 -7.27 -14.76
C GLN A 263 -4.09 -6.80 -15.53
N ASP A 264 -4.95 -7.73 -15.95
CA ASP A 264 -6.05 -7.37 -16.83
C ASP A 264 -7.14 -6.60 -16.08
N ILE A 265 -7.59 -7.08 -14.93
CA ILE A 265 -8.65 -6.41 -14.15
C ILE A 265 -8.06 -5.25 -13.32
N LEU A 266 -7.16 -5.56 -12.39
CA LEU A 266 -6.72 -4.57 -11.40
C LEU A 266 -6.00 -3.37 -12.03
N ARG A 267 -5.02 -3.62 -12.92
CA ARG A 267 -4.23 -2.54 -13.54
C ARG A 267 -4.91 -1.97 -14.79
N LYS A 268 -5.27 -2.78 -15.78
CA LYS A 268 -5.77 -2.26 -17.07
C LYS A 268 -7.22 -1.77 -17.00
N GLU A 269 -8.12 -2.55 -16.40
CA GLU A 269 -9.54 -2.18 -16.35
C GLU A 269 -9.83 -1.14 -15.26
N TRP A 270 -9.21 -1.26 -14.08
CA TRP A 270 -9.52 -0.37 -12.95
C TRP A 270 -8.54 0.79 -12.78
N GLY A 271 -7.35 0.71 -13.38
CA GLY A 271 -6.34 1.78 -13.29
C GLY A 271 -5.63 1.84 -11.94
N PHE A 272 -5.47 0.72 -11.24
CA PHE A 272 -4.68 0.67 -10.01
C PHE A 272 -3.19 0.86 -10.34
N ASP A 273 -2.57 1.89 -9.75
CA ASP A 273 -1.16 2.24 -9.93
C ASP A 273 -0.32 1.79 -8.72
#